data_AF-A0A969CRU2-F1
#
_entry.id   AF-A0A969CRU2-F1
#
_cell.length_a   1.000
_cell.length_b   1.000
_cell.length_c   1.000
_cell.angle_alpha   90.00
_cell.angle_beta   90.00
_cell.angle_gamma   90.00
#
_symmetry.space_group_name_H-M   'P 1'
#
loop_
_entity.id
_entity.type
_entity.pdbx_description
1 polymer ?
#
loop_
_entity_poly.entity_id
_entity_poly.type
_entity_poly.pdbx_seq_one_letter_code
_entity_poly.pdbx_strand_id
1 'polypeptide(L)'
;TDVAKILGCTRQNIRKLIVTNDPKSPIPVYEGTPSIWHLSEILVWLKEAKMYSIDETLMEIAKTNMDVNIAKSWQKVEPNFQADIKSLVA
;
A
#
# COMPACT_ATOMS: atom_id res chain seq x y z
N THR A 1 -2.86 9.89 8.58
CA THR A 1 -2.72 9.14 7.33
C THR A 1 -4.12 8.87 6.85
N ASP A 2 -4.30 8.54 5.59
CA ASP A 2 -5.65 8.33 5.03
C ASP A 2 -6.36 7.19 5.74
N VAL A 3 -5.63 6.12 6.06
CA VAL A 3 -6.09 4.99 6.88
C VAL A 3 -6.68 5.44 8.22
N ALA A 4 -6.00 6.35 8.93
CA ALA A 4 -6.46 6.83 10.23
C ALA A 4 -7.78 7.62 10.12
N LYS A 5 -7.95 8.40 9.05
CA LYS A 5 -9.20 9.12 8.77
C LYS A 5 -10.33 8.14 8.42
N ILE A 6 -10.05 7.15 7.57
CA ILE A 6 -11.00 6.12 7.14
C ILE A 6 -11.49 5.29 8.34
N LEU A 7 -10.58 4.91 9.23
CA LEU A 7 -10.89 4.11 10.42
C LEU A 7 -11.34 4.93 11.64
N GLY A 8 -11.45 6.26 11.53
CA GLY A 8 -11.86 7.12 12.64
C GLY A 8 -10.93 7.08 13.87
N CYS A 9 -9.63 6.83 13.67
CA CYS A 9 -8.66 6.70 14.76
C CYS A 9 -7.42 7.59 14.57
N THR A 10 -6.50 7.56 15.55
CA THR A 10 -5.31 8.42 15.49
C THR A 10 -4.24 7.86 14.55
N ARG A 11 -3.41 8.74 13.98
CA ARG A 11 -2.24 8.32 13.16
C ARG A 11 -1.28 7.42 13.94
N GLN A 12 -1.08 7.71 15.23
CA GLN A 12 -0.23 6.91 16.12
C GLN A 12 -0.80 5.52 16.34
N ASN A 13 -2.13 5.37 16.45
CA ASN A 13 -2.78 4.07 16.56
C ASN A 13 -2.49 3.20 15.32
N ILE A 14 -2.70 3.76 14.13
CA ILE A 14 -2.41 3.04 12.87
C ILE A 14 -0.94 2.64 12.75
N ARG A 15 -0.01 3.55 13.07
CA ARG A 15 1.43 3.23 13.05
C ARG A 15 1.75 2.10 14.03
N LYS A 16 1.22 2.17 15.25
CA LYS A 16 1.40 1.10 16.25
C LYS A 16 0.85 -0.22 15.70
N LEU A 17 -0.34 -0.21 15.11
CA LEU A 17 -0.99 -1.40 14.56
C LEU A 17 -0.14 -2.07 13.46
N ILE A 18 0.39 -1.30 12.51
CA ILE A 18 1.21 -1.80 11.39
C ILE A 18 2.59 -2.28 11.86
N VAL A 19 3.24 -1.53 12.75
CA VAL A 19 4.61 -1.82 13.21
C VAL A 19 4.65 -2.91 14.29
N THR A 20 3.51 -3.29 14.86
CA THR A 20 3.45 -4.39 15.85
C THR A 20 3.60 -5.72 15.14
N ASN A 21 4.85 -6.14 14.92
CA ASN A 21 5.38 -7.44 14.47
C ASN A 21 4.35 -8.50 14.01
N ASP A 22 3.48 -8.12 13.08
CA ASP A 22 2.49 -8.98 12.45
C ASP A 22 3.12 -9.45 11.14
N PRO A 23 3.40 -10.76 10.99
CA PRO A 23 3.99 -11.30 9.76
C PRO A 23 3.16 -11.03 8.51
N LYS A 24 1.86 -10.74 8.67
CA LYS A 24 0.93 -10.41 7.58
C LYS A 24 0.83 -8.91 7.32
N SER A 25 1.51 -8.06 8.09
CA SER A 25 1.51 -6.61 7.88
C SER A 25 2.10 -6.27 6.52
N PRO A 26 1.51 -5.31 5.79
CA PRO A 26 2.04 -4.88 4.50
C PRO A 26 3.41 -4.20 4.65
N ILE A 27 4.21 -4.36 3.61
CA ILE A 27 5.57 -3.82 3.51
C ILE A 27 5.49 -2.36 3.05
N PRO A 28 6.24 -1.43 3.66
CA PRO A 28 6.31 -0.07 3.17
C PRO A 28 6.97 0.01 1.79
N VAL A 29 6.41 0.83 0.91
CA VAL A 29 7.01 1.22 -0.37
C VAL A 29 8.24 2.12 -0.16
N TYR A 30 8.28 2.82 0.97
CA TYR A 30 9.41 3.65 1.39
C TYR A 30 9.59 3.56 2.90
N GLU A 31 10.78 3.18 3.35
CA GLU A 31 11.12 2.95 4.77
C GLU A 31 11.69 4.18 5.50
N GLY A 32 11.66 5.38 4.90
CA GLY A 32 12.19 6.59 5.54
C GLY A 32 11.27 7.20 6.61
N THR A 33 11.49 8.48 6.92
CA THR A 33 10.67 9.23 7.89
C THR A 33 9.92 10.37 7.19
N PRO A 34 8.59 10.25 6.98
CA PRO A 34 7.72 9.12 7.34
C PRO A 34 7.80 7.98 6.33
N SER A 35 7.54 6.75 6.80
CA SER A 35 7.41 5.58 5.95
C SER A 35 6.08 5.63 5.19
N ILE A 36 6.03 5.05 3.99
CA ILE A 36 4.89 5.15 3.07
C ILE A 36 4.45 3.75 2.65
N TRP A 37 3.14 3.51 2.66
CA TRP A 37 2.51 2.27 2.21
C TRP A 37 1.49 2.55 1.12
N HIS A 38 1.21 1.57 0.27
CA HIS A 38 0.02 1.64 -0.57
C HIS A 38 -1.23 1.42 0.29
N LEU A 39 -2.23 2.28 0.10
CA LEU A 39 -3.49 2.19 0.84
C LEU A 39 -4.18 0.84 0.60
N SER A 40 -4.15 0.33 -0.65
CA SER A 40 -4.78 -0.94 -1.02
C SER A 40 -4.28 -2.11 -0.16
N GLU A 41 -2.96 -2.24 0.01
CA GLU A 41 -2.34 -3.32 0.79
C GLU A 41 -2.71 -3.23 2.28
N ILE A 42 -2.80 -2.02 2.82
CA ILE A 42 -3.24 -1.78 4.19
C ILE A 42 -4.71 -2.19 4.37
N LEU A 43 -5.59 -1.83 3.44
CA LEU A 43 -7.01 -2.16 3.52
C LEU A 43 -7.26 -3.67 3.41
N VAL A 44 -6.54 -4.35 2.50
CA VAL A 44 -6.59 -5.82 2.37
C VAL A 44 -6.16 -6.47 3.69
N TRP A 45 -5.02 -6.06 4.26
CA TRP A 45 -4.55 -6.60 5.53
C TRP A 45 -5.52 -6.34 6.69
N LEU A 46 -6.09 -5.13 6.78
CA LEU A 46 -7.09 -4.81 7.80
C LEU A 46 -8.34 -5.70 7.70
N LYS A 47 -8.81 -5.96 6.48
CA LYS A 47 -9.96 -6.84 6.25
C LYS A 47 -9.63 -8.31 6.55
N GLU A 48 -8.55 -8.83 5.98
CA GLU A 48 -8.24 -10.27 6.00
C GLU A 48 -7.55 -10.74 7.29
N ALA A 49 -6.64 -9.95 7.84
CA ALA A 49 -5.86 -10.34 9.02
C ALA A 49 -6.41 -9.77 10.32
N LYS A 50 -7.12 -8.62 10.25
CA LYS A 50 -7.66 -7.93 11.42
C LYS A 50 -9.20 -7.94 11.49
N MET A 51 -9.88 -8.51 10.50
CA MET A 51 -11.34 -8.66 10.44
C MET A 51 -12.10 -7.32 10.54
N TYR A 52 -11.51 -6.23 10.04
CA TYR A 52 -12.20 -4.94 9.95
C TYR A 52 -13.25 -4.99 8.84
N SER A 53 -14.41 -4.39 9.09
CA SER A 53 -15.38 -4.12 8.03
C SER A 53 -14.88 -2.95 7.20
N ILE A 54 -14.42 -3.25 5.99
CA ILE A 54 -13.93 -2.27 5.02
C ILE A 54 -14.87 -2.30 3.81
N ASP A 55 -15.25 -1.11 3.34
CA ASP A 55 -16.07 -0.95 2.15
C ASP A 55 -15.35 -1.47 0.89
N GLU A 56 -16.02 -2.33 0.12
CA GLU A 56 -15.44 -2.95 -1.08
C GLU A 56 -15.15 -1.93 -2.20
N THR A 57 -15.98 -0.90 -2.32
CA THR A 57 -15.78 0.19 -3.29
C THR A 57 -14.51 0.96 -2.95
N LEU A 58 -14.28 1.23 -1.66
CA LEU A 58 -13.04 1.85 -1.20
C LEU A 58 -11.82 0.97 -1.51
N MET A 59 -11.93 -0.36 -1.34
CA MET A 59 -10.85 -1.28 -1.70
C MET A 59 -10.53 -1.24 -3.19
N GLU A 60 -11.56 -1.26 -4.05
CA GLU A 60 -11.42 -1.18 -5.50
C GLU A 60 -10.78 0.14 -5.95
N ILE A 61 -11.24 1.27 -5.38
CA ILE A 61 -10.66 2.60 -5.64
C ILE A 61 -9.20 2.65 -5.20
N ALA A 62 -8.88 2.10 -4.02
CA ALA A 62 -7.52 2.08 -3.52
C ALA A 62 -6.60 1.21 -4.40
N LYS A 63 -7.10 0.07 -4.87
CA LYS A 63 -6.36 -0.82 -5.78
C LYS A 63 -6.12 -0.16 -7.13
N THR A 64 -7.15 0.45 -7.71
CA THR A 64 -7.05 1.16 -9.00
C THR A 64 -6.06 2.32 -8.91
N ASN A 65 -6.13 3.12 -7.83
CA ASN A 65 -5.17 4.20 -7.61
C ASN A 65 -3.73 3.68 -7.46
N MET A 66 -3.53 2.53 -6.80
CA MET A 66 -2.21 1.90 -6.69
C MET A 66 -1.68 1.51 -8.07
N ASP A 67 -2.49 0.86 -8.90
CA ASP A 67 -2.10 0.43 -10.25
C ASP A 67 -1.72 1.63 -11.14
N VAL A 68 -2.50 2.72 -11.08
CA VAL A 68 -2.21 3.97 -11.78
C VAL A 68 -0.90 4.59 -11.28
N ASN A 69 -0.67 4.61 -9.97
CA ASN A 69 0.56 5.16 -9.39
C ASN A 69 1.80 4.35 -9.79
N ILE A 70 1.70 3.03 -9.84
CA ILE A 70 2.76 2.14 -10.31
C ILE A 70 3.04 2.39 -11.79
N ALA A 71 2.00 2.40 -12.64
CA ALA A 71 2.15 2.67 -14.07
C ALA A 71 2.80 4.04 -14.34
N LYS A 72 2.37 5.08 -13.62
CA LYS A 72 2.97 6.42 -13.71
C LYS A 72 4.43 6.44 -13.24
N SER A 73 4.77 5.67 -12.22
CA SER A 73 6.15 5.58 -11.72
C SER A 73 7.04 4.80 -12.69
N TRP A 74 6.51 3.74 -13.30
CA TRP A 74 7.17 2.96 -14.33
C TRP A 74 7.56 3.81 -15.53
N GLN A 75 6.71 4.75 -15.95
CA GLN A 75 7.02 5.70 -17.02
C GLN A 75 8.26 6.58 -16.76
N LYS A 76 8.70 6.73 -15.52
CA LYS A 76 9.92 7.49 -15.17
C LYS A 76 11.21 6.69 -15.35
N VAL A 77 11.10 5.38 -15.53
CA VAL A 77 12.25 4.51 -15.81
C VAL A 77 12.63 4.66 -17.27
N GLU A 78 13.92 4.74 -17.59
CA GLU A 78 14.41 4.85 -18.97
C GLU A 78 13.92 3.66 -19.84
N PRO A 79 13.45 3.88 -21.08
CA PRO A 79 12.79 2.85 -21.89
C PRO A 79 13.63 1.57 -22.11
N ASN A 80 14.94 1.71 -22.35
CA ASN A 80 15.83 0.55 -22.50
C ASN A 80 15.90 -0.26 -21.21
N PHE A 81 15.99 0.44 -20.06
CA PHE A 81 16.04 -0.20 -18.76
C PHE A 81 14.71 -0.84 -18.36
N GLN A 82 13.58 -0.30 -18.81
CA GLN A 82 12.27 -0.95 -18.65
C GLN A 82 12.22 -2.32 -19.32
N ALA A 83 12.77 -2.45 -20.53
CA ALA A 83 12.81 -3.72 -21.26
C ALA A 83 13.69 -4.75 -20.53
N ASP A 84 14.86 -4.32 -20.07
CA ASP A 84 15.78 -5.15 -19.30
C ASP A 84 15.12 -5.66 -18.01
N ILE A 85 14.52 -4.77 -17.20
CA ILE A 85 13.84 -5.16 -15.97
C ILE A 85 12.69 -6.13 -16.26
N LYS A 86 11.88 -5.89 -17.30
CA LYS A 86 10.79 -6.80 -17.68
C LYS A 86 11.30 -8.20 -18.00
N SER A 87 12.46 -8.33 -18.63
CA SER A 87 13.06 -9.64 -18.94
C SER A 87 13.52 -10.42 -17.69
N LEU A 88 13.84 -9.73 -16.58
CA LEU A 88 14.29 -10.34 -15.34
C LEU A 88 13.15 -10.89 -14.48
N VAL A 89 11.92 -10.42 -14.70
CA VAL A 89 10.72 -10.77 -13.91
C VAL A 89 9.70 -11.61 -14.70
N ALA A 90 10.00 -11.96 -15.95
CA ALA A 90 9.14 -12.74 -16.85
C ALA A 90 9.28 -14.25 -16.63
#